data_AF-A0A7S6M237-F1
#
_entry.id   AF-A0A7S6M237-F1
#
_cell.length_a   1.000
_cell.length_b   1.000
_cell.length_c   1.000
_cell.angle_alpha   90.00
_cell.angle_beta   90.00
_cell.angle_gamma   90.00
#
_symmetry.space_group_name_H-M   'P 1'
#
loop_
_entity.id
_entity.type
_entity.pdbx_description
1 polymer ?
#
loop_
_entity_poly.entity_id
_entity_poly.type
_entity_poly.pdbx_seq_one_letter_code
_entity_poly.pdbx_strand_id
1 'polypeptide(L)'
;MHVKIEDWENGWSGISVGLDPDEIDHFIELLKMIKDDPDQHFHISSDYEGTGGVGDIEISIRSESEEHNMDFSGPALAPGESIDI
;
A
#
# COMPACT_ATOMS: atom_id res chain seq x y z
N MET A 1 5.08 5.86 10.54
CA MET A 1 5.12 4.90 9.41
C MET A 1 6.32 3.94 9.46
N HIS A 2 6.14 2.68 9.05
CA HIS A 2 7.21 1.67 8.94
C HIS A 2 6.98 0.72 7.75
N VAL A 3 8.04 0.36 7.01
CA VAL A 3 7.94 -0.56 5.86
C VAL A 3 8.86 -1.77 6.04
N LYS A 4 8.34 -2.97 5.75
CA LYS A 4 9.10 -4.22 5.71
C LYS A 4 8.96 -4.87 4.33
N ILE A 5 10.09 -5.29 3.75
CA ILE A 5 10.13 -6.21 2.61
C ILE A 5 10.40 -7.62 3.14
N GLU A 6 9.72 -8.61 2.60
CA GLU A 6 9.98 -10.02 2.87
C GLU A 6 10.18 -10.76 1.54
N ASP A 7 11.33 -11.43 1.38
CA ASP A 7 11.56 -12.34 0.27
C ASP A 7 10.93 -13.70 0.60
N TRP A 8 10.06 -14.19 -0.28
CA TRP A 8 9.39 -15.49 -0.10
C TRP A 8 10.14 -16.64 -0.78
N GLU A 9 11.35 -16.39 -1.33
CA GLU A 9 12.24 -17.38 -1.97
C GLU A 9 11.59 -18.16 -3.13
N ASN A 10 10.52 -17.61 -3.71
CA ASN A 10 9.75 -18.23 -4.79
C ASN A 10 9.57 -17.30 -6.00
N GLY A 11 10.35 -16.22 -6.05
CA GLY A 11 10.27 -15.17 -7.07
C GLY A 11 9.30 -14.03 -6.74
N TRP A 12 8.56 -14.12 -5.62
CA TRP A 12 7.72 -13.05 -5.10
C TRP A 12 8.31 -12.44 -3.82
N SER A 13 7.98 -11.18 -3.59
CA SER A 13 8.29 -10.49 -2.34
C SER A 13 7.03 -9.86 -1.77
N GLY A 14 6.88 -9.90 -0.45
CA GLY A 14 5.85 -9.18 0.28
C GLY A 14 6.33 -7.78 0.68
N ILE A 15 5.43 -6.80 0.64
CA ILE A 15 5.63 -5.48 1.23
C ILE A 15 4.56 -5.29 2.30
N SER A 16 4.98 -4.91 3.50
CA SER A 16 4.09 -4.52 4.60
C SER A 16 4.34 -3.07 4.97
N VAL A 17 3.28 -2.26 4.98
CA VAL A 17 3.31 -0.85 5.37
C VAL A 17 2.48 -0.68 6.64
N GLY A 18 3.13 -0.28 7.73
CA GLY A 18 2.49 0.12 8.97
C GLY A 18 2.35 1.63 9.03
N LEU A 19 1.15 2.11 9.37
CA LEU A 19 0.81 3.52 9.54
C LEU A 19 0.42 3.79 10.99
N ASP A 20 0.81 4.96 11.50
CA ASP A 20 0.28 5.50 12.75
C ASP A 20 -1.16 6.04 12.52
N PRO A 21 -2.00 6.11 13.57
CA PRO A 21 -3.40 6.50 13.40
C PRO A 21 -3.63 7.85 12.72
N ASP A 22 -2.77 8.84 12.98
CA ASP A 22 -2.81 10.15 12.34
C ASP A 22 -2.35 10.12 10.87
N GLU A 23 -1.44 9.21 10.52
CA GLU A 23 -1.04 8.97 9.14
C GLU A 23 -2.17 8.34 8.30
N ILE A 24 -3.05 7.55 8.92
CA ILE A 24 -4.22 6.95 8.25
C ILE A 24 -5.16 8.04 7.72
N ASP A 25 -5.47 9.06 8.54
CA ASP A 25 -6.36 10.14 8.13
C ASP A 25 -5.80 10.89 6.92
N HIS A 26 -4.49 11.20 6.95
CA HIS A 26 -3.82 11.83 5.82
C HIS A 26 -3.82 10.94 4.58
N PHE A 27 -3.55 9.64 4.73
CA PHE A 27 -3.59 8.68 3.63
C PHE A 27 -4.98 8.59 2.99
N ILE A 28 -6.06 8.62 3.80
CA ILE A 28 -7.45 8.67 3.30
C ILE A 28 -7.70 9.95 2.49
N GLU A 29 -7.17 11.10 2.90
CA GLU A 29 -7.29 12.34 2.14
C GLU A 29 -6.57 12.26 0.79
N LEU A 30 -5.37 11.69 0.75
CA LEU A 30 -4.63 11.47 -0.50
C LEU A 30 -5.37 10.49 -1.44
N LEU A 31 -5.97 9.42 -0.89
CA LEU A 31 -6.80 8.49 -1.68
C LEU A 31 -8.05 9.15 -2.25
N LYS A 32 -8.70 10.05 -1.48
CA LYS A 32 -9.84 10.82 -1.98
C LYS A 32 -9.41 11.80 -3.09
N MET A 33 -8.26 12.43 -2.93
CA MET A 33 -7.70 13.35 -3.94
C MET A 33 -7.53 12.65 -5.30
N ILE A 34 -6.83 11.51 -5.35
CA ILE A 34 -6.60 10.81 -6.63
C ILE A 34 -7.88 10.19 -7.21
N LYS A 35 -8.89 9.95 -6.36
CA LYS A 35 -10.22 9.53 -6.82
C LYS A 35 -10.96 10.67 -7.53
N ASP A 36 -10.80 11.90 -7.04
CA ASP A 36 -11.46 13.09 -7.59
C ASP A 36 -10.70 13.67 -8.80
N ASP A 37 -9.37 13.51 -8.84
CA ASP A 37 -8.49 13.87 -9.95
C ASP A 37 -7.60 12.67 -10.36
N PRO A 38 -8.09 11.79 -11.28
CA PRO A 38 -7.39 10.56 -11.66
C PRO A 38 -6.03 10.75 -12.34
N ASP A 39 -5.69 11.96 -12.78
CA ASP A 39 -4.38 12.28 -13.37
C ASP A 39 -3.30 12.52 -12.29
N GLN A 40 -3.69 12.61 -11.00
CA GLN A 40 -2.77 12.74 -9.87
C GLN A 40 -2.30 11.38 -9.33
N HIS A 41 -1.17 11.44 -8.62
CA HIS A 41 -0.60 10.35 -7.84
C HIS A 41 0.07 10.94 -6.60
N PHE A 42 0.38 10.09 -5.63
CA PHE A 42 1.19 10.50 -4.49
C PHE A 42 2.20 9.42 -4.13
N HIS A 43 3.21 9.85 -3.39
CA HIS A 43 4.34 9.02 -3.00
C HIS A 43 4.42 8.85 -1.50
N ILE A 44 4.87 7.68 -1.08
CA ILE A 44 5.38 7.41 0.25
C ILE A 44 6.87 7.10 0.09
N SER A 45 7.73 8.00 0.54
CA SER A 45 9.17 7.93 0.30
C SER A 45 9.97 7.81 1.59
N SER A 46 11.08 7.08 1.53
CA SER A 46 12.10 7.09 2.58
C SER A 46 12.99 8.34 2.51
N ASP A 47 13.91 8.50 3.45
CA ASP A 47 15.01 9.48 3.34
C ASP A 47 16.15 9.00 2.44
N TYR A 48 16.08 7.77 1.91
CA TYR A 48 17.05 7.11 1.04
C TYR A 48 18.43 6.89 1.68
N GLU A 49 18.50 6.88 3.01
CA GLU A 49 19.75 6.70 3.75
C GLU A 49 19.94 5.24 4.24
N GLY A 50 21.19 4.89 4.57
CA GLY A 50 21.51 3.61 5.21
C GLY A 50 21.73 2.43 4.24
N THR A 51 21.36 1.21 4.67
CA THR A 51 21.71 -0.05 3.98
C THR A 51 20.83 -0.40 2.77
N GLY A 52 19.85 0.45 2.43
CA GLY A 52 18.87 0.22 1.36
C GLY A 52 17.61 -0.51 1.82
N GLY A 53 16.55 -0.44 1.01
CA GLY A 53 15.20 -0.95 1.32
C GLY A 53 14.16 -0.44 0.31
N VAL A 54 12.92 -0.21 0.76
CA VAL A 54 11.92 0.49 -0.07
C VAL A 54 12.25 1.98 -0.08
N GLY A 55 12.61 2.50 -1.26
CA GLY A 55 12.87 3.93 -1.44
C GLY A 55 11.59 4.74 -1.61
N ASP A 56 10.63 4.18 -2.35
CA ASP A 56 9.41 4.87 -2.76
C ASP A 56 8.27 3.88 -3.01
N ILE A 57 7.04 4.27 -2.65
CA ILE A 57 5.79 3.62 -3.02
C ILE A 57 4.90 4.67 -3.65
N GLU A 58 4.61 4.52 -4.94
CA GLU A 58 3.67 5.37 -5.67
C GLU A 58 2.27 4.77 -5.63
N ILE A 59 1.26 5.61 -5.40
CA ILE A 59 -0.16 5.25 -5.48
C ILE A 59 -0.87 6.18 -6.45
N SER A 60 -1.57 5.57 -7.40
CA SER A 60 -2.26 6.24 -8.51
C SER A 60 -3.52 5.47 -8.91
N ILE A 61 -4.35 6.08 -9.77
CA ILE A 61 -5.45 5.37 -10.42
C ILE A 61 -4.88 4.57 -11.60
N ARG A 62 -5.11 3.24 -11.57
CA ARG A 62 -4.75 2.34 -12.68
C ARG A 62 -5.37 2.83 -14.00
N SER A 63 -4.57 2.84 -15.07
CA SER A 63 -5.08 3.11 -16.41
C SER A 63 -5.98 1.96 -16.88
N GLU A 64 -7.05 2.26 -17.62
CA GLU A 64 -7.96 1.25 -18.16
C GLU A 64 -7.25 0.16 -18.99
N SER A 65 -6.12 0.49 -19.63
CA SER A 65 -5.35 -0.44 -20.46
C SER A 65 -4.45 -1.40 -19.68
N GLU A 66 -4.24 -1.21 -18.38
CA GLU A 66 -3.36 -2.04 -17.56
C GLU A 66 -4.10 -3.27 -17.02
N GLU A 67 -3.48 -4.45 -17.01
CA GLU A 67 -4.10 -5.62 -16.38
C GLU A 67 -3.98 -5.55 -14.85
N HIS A 68 -4.98 -6.09 -14.15
CA HIS A 68 -4.88 -6.28 -12.71
C HIS A 68 -3.88 -7.40 -12.40
N ASN A 69 -2.97 -7.15 -11.45
CA ASN A 69 -2.00 -8.14 -10.97
C ASN A 69 -2.11 -8.42 -9.46
N MET A 70 -3.08 -7.79 -8.78
CA MET A 70 -3.35 -7.94 -7.34
C MET A 70 -4.85 -7.77 -7.07
N ASP A 71 -5.33 -8.42 -6.00
CA ASP A 71 -6.72 -8.37 -5.54
C ASP A 71 -6.79 -7.86 -4.10
N PHE A 72 -7.87 -7.17 -3.76
CA PHE A 72 -8.16 -6.85 -2.36
C PHE A 72 -8.67 -8.09 -1.64
N SER A 73 -7.98 -8.49 -0.58
CA SER A 73 -8.50 -9.43 0.40
C SER A 73 -9.27 -8.68 1.50
N GLY A 74 -10.16 -9.40 2.18
CA GLY A 74 -10.76 -8.91 3.41
C GLY A 74 -9.76 -8.84 4.56
N PRO A 75 -10.20 -8.41 5.76
CA PRO A 75 -9.34 -8.35 6.93
C PRO A 75 -8.70 -9.70 7.25
N ALA A 76 -7.47 -9.66 7.76
CA ALA A 76 -6.78 -10.85 8.25
C ALA A 76 -7.44 -11.30 9.56
N LEU A 77 -8.29 -12.33 9.47
CA LEU A 77 -9.01 -12.90 10.60
C LEU A 77 -8.24 -14.07 11.22
N ALA A 78 -8.26 -14.15 12.54
CA ALA A 78 -7.79 -15.35 13.21
C ALA A 78 -8.73 -16.53 12.91
N PRO A 79 -8.26 -17.80 13.01
CA PRO A 79 -9.12 -18.96 12.82
C PRO A 79 -10.36 -18.90 13.71
N GLY A 80 -11.55 -18.90 13.10
CA GLY A 80 -12.84 -18.88 13.79
C GLY A 80 -13.46 -17.50 13.98
N GLU A 81 -12.80 -16.42 13.55
CA GLU A 81 -13.41 -15.08 13.50
C GLU A 81 -14.18 -14.89 12.20
N SER A 82 -15.29 -14.13 12.26
CA SER A 82 -16.06 -13.66 11.11
C SER A 82 -16.40 -12.19 11.29
N ILE A 83 -16.52 -11.48 10.17
CA ILE A 83 -17.01 -10.10 10.17
C ILE A 83 -18.43 -10.12 9.58
N ASP A 84 -19.38 -9.60 10.35
CA ASP A 84 -20.69 -9.22 9.82
C ASP A 84 -20.52 -7.86 9.13
N ILE A 85 -20.47 -7.85 7.79
CA ILE A 85 -20.37 -6.65 6.95
C ILE A 85 -21.72 -6.35 6.32
#